data_AF-A0A8B6GAE7-F1
#
_entry.id   AF-A0A8B6GAE7-F1
#
_cell.length_a   1.000
_cell.length_b   1.000
_cell.length_c   1.000
_cell.angle_alpha   90.00
_cell.angle_beta   90.00
_cell.angle_gamma   90.00
#
_symmetry.space_group_name_H-M   'P 1'
#
loop_
_entity.id
_entity.type
_entity.pdbx_description
1 polymer ?
#
loop_
_entity_poly.entity_id
_entity_poly.type
_entity_poly.pdbx_seq_one_letter_code
_entity_poly.pdbx_strand_id
1 'polypeptide(L)'
;MLYFVILSLIMIVCVDSEECPKKVTELKSTERKLRNELVHLQNVFLERLSRTDSYNSEHRNSKAFVGFSAYMSEGFVDGHSKFLSQGKSLIFDQTETNTAGVYNTNTGIFKAPSSGMYAFTWTLCVDSRINDGGIGEFGTELVVDGKACGKLHADTEHAADDACSTGFVIKYVRGGGTVYLRNIYEHQGRILSKENQTRTTFSGWKLN
;
A
#
# COMPACT_ATOMS: atom_id res chain seq x y z
N MET A 1 2.47 -78.23 46.33
CA MET A 1 2.37 -76.85 46.87
C MET A 1 3.14 -75.83 46.03
N LEU A 2 4.41 -76.02 45.70
CA LEU A 2 5.21 -75.06 44.91
C LEU A 2 4.66 -74.79 43.49
N TYR A 3 4.15 -75.82 42.80
CA TYR A 3 3.65 -75.72 41.43
C TYR A 3 2.39 -74.83 41.29
N PHE A 4 1.52 -74.86 42.30
CA PHE A 4 0.29 -74.06 42.32
C PHE A 4 0.56 -72.57 42.53
N VAL A 5 1.56 -72.24 43.35
CA VAL A 5 1.97 -70.85 43.61
C VAL A 5 2.65 -70.24 42.38
N ILE A 6 3.43 -71.03 41.63
CA ILE A 6 4.07 -70.57 40.39
C ILE A 6 3.02 -70.28 39.31
N LEU A 7 2.00 -71.15 39.15
CA LEU A 7 0.92 -70.93 38.18
C LEU A 7 0.07 -69.70 38.51
N SER A 8 -0.23 -69.42 39.78
CA SER A 8 -1.02 -68.24 40.14
C SER A 8 -0.25 -66.94 39.93
N LEU A 9 1.06 -66.92 40.22
CA LEU A 9 1.93 -65.77 39.94
C LEU A 9 2.07 -65.51 38.44
N ILE A 10 2.20 -66.56 37.62
CA ILE A 10 2.24 -66.43 36.15
C ILE A 10 0.92 -65.85 35.63
N MET A 11 -0.23 -66.32 36.12
CA MET A 11 -1.53 -65.82 35.69
C MET A 11 -1.75 -64.35 36.08
N ILE A 12 -1.34 -63.94 37.29
CA ILE A 12 -1.44 -62.54 37.74
C ILE A 12 -0.53 -61.64 36.89
N VAL A 13 0.72 -62.06 36.64
CA VAL A 13 1.67 -61.33 35.79
C VAL A 13 1.18 -61.26 34.33
N CYS A 14 0.56 -62.32 33.81
CA CYS A 14 -0.03 -62.34 32.46
C CYS A 14 -1.23 -61.40 32.34
N VAL A 15 -2.10 -61.33 33.36
CA VAL A 15 -3.28 -60.43 33.36
C VAL A 15 -2.85 -58.96 33.43
N ASP A 16 -1.92 -58.61 34.33
CA ASP A 16 -1.37 -57.25 34.43
C ASP A 16 -0.61 -56.83 33.15
N SER A 17 0.05 -57.80 32.49
CA SER A 17 0.75 -57.62 31.22
C SER A 17 -0.17 -57.28 30.05
N GLU A 18 -1.43 -57.73 30.04
CA GLU A 18 -2.38 -57.44 28.94
C GLU A 18 -3.21 -56.18 29.16
N GLU A 19 -3.42 -55.76 30.42
CA GLU A 19 -4.24 -54.60 30.74
C GLU A 19 -3.48 -53.27 30.57
N CYS A 20 -2.17 -53.27 30.84
CA CYS A 20 -1.30 -52.10 30.65
C CYS A 20 -1.21 -51.64 29.17
N PRO A 21 -0.97 -52.53 28.17
CA PRO A 21 -0.96 -52.16 26.75
C PRO A 21 -2.29 -51.59 26.25
N LYS A 22 -3.43 -52.08 26.76
CA LYS A 22 -4.77 -51.57 26.43
C LYS A 22 -4.95 -50.14 26.93
N LYS A 23 -4.60 -49.85 28.18
CA LYS A 23 -4.63 -48.48 28.73
C LYS A 23 -3.69 -47.55 27.96
N VAL A 24 -2.50 -48.02 27.57
CA VAL A 24 -1.54 -47.24 26.78
C VAL A 24 -2.06 -46.93 25.37
N THR A 25 -2.73 -47.88 24.72
CA THR A 25 -3.33 -47.65 23.39
C THR A 25 -4.52 -46.69 23.46
N GLU A 26 -5.36 -46.81 24.50
CA GLU A 26 -6.46 -45.89 24.77
C GLU A 26 -5.94 -44.47 25.03
N LEU A 27 -4.93 -44.31 25.92
CA LEU A 27 -4.27 -43.04 26.18
C LEU A 27 -3.70 -42.39 24.92
N LYS A 28 -3.00 -43.16 24.07
CA LYS A 28 -2.47 -42.67 22.79
C LYS A 28 -3.59 -42.23 21.84
N SER A 29 -4.72 -42.93 21.85
CA SER A 29 -5.89 -42.55 21.04
C SER A 29 -6.50 -41.23 21.51
N THR A 30 -6.60 -41.03 22.82
CA THR A 30 -7.12 -39.80 23.44
C THR A 30 -6.17 -38.63 23.22
N GLU A 31 -4.86 -38.84 23.34
CA GLU A 31 -3.84 -37.82 23.05
C GLU A 31 -3.93 -37.37 21.58
N ARG A 32 -4.06 -38.32 20.65
CA ARG A 32 -4.25 -38.00 19.22
C ARG A 32 -5.53 -37.22 18.99
N LYS A 33 -6.63 -37.58 19.67
CA LYS A 33 -7.90 -36.86 19.57
C LYS A 33 -7.78 -35.42 20.09
N LEU A 34 -7.18 -35.23 21.27
CA LEU A 34 -6.92 -33.92 21.87
C LEU A 34 -6.02 -33.05 20.97
N ARG A 35 -4.96 -33.62 20.39
CA ARG A 35 -4.10 -32.91 19.43
C ARG A 35 -4.88 -32.42 18.22
N ASN A 36 -5.76 -33.25 17.67
CA ASN A 36 -6.60 -32.86 16.52
C ASN A 36 -7.59 -31.75 16.88
N GLU A 37 -8.23 -31.83 18.06
CA GLU A 37 -9.13 -30.77 18.54
C GLU A 37 -8.39 -29.45 18.79
N LEU A 38 -7.18 -29.51 19.34
CA LEU A 38 -6.36 -28.32 19.56
C LEU A 38 -5.99 -27.64 18.24
N VAL A 39 -5.58 -28.40 17.22
CA VAL A 39 -5.28 -27.87 15.89
C VAL A 39 -6.53 -27.25 15.25
N HIS A 40 -7.69 -27.91 15.38
CA HIS A 40 -8.94 -27.36 14.87
C HIS A 40 -9.30 -26.02 15.56
N LEU A 41 -9.17 -25.97 16.89
CA LEU A 41 -9.46 -24.76 17.66
C LEU A 41 -8.50 -23.61 17.31
N GLN A 42 -7.22 -23.91 17.10
CA GLN A 42 -6.24 -22.92 16.64
C GLN A 42 -6.62 -22.35 15.28
N ASN A 43 -7.01 -23.20 14.32
CA ASN A 43 -7.45 -22.74 13.00
C ASN A 43 -8.71 -21.86 13.09
N VAL A 44 -9.72 -22.27 13.86
CA VAL A 44 -10.94 -21.49 14.07
C VAL A 44 -10.64 -20.14 14.73
N PHE A 45 -9.72 -20.11 15.70
CA PHE A 45 -9.32 -18.88 16.37
C PHE A 45 -8.59 -17.92 15.41
N LEU A 46 -7.67 -18.44 14.61
CA LEU A 46 -6.95 -17.66 13.59
C LEU A 46 -7.89 -17.10 12.52
N GLU A 47 -8.89 -17.88 12.07
CA GLU A 47 -9.93 -17.39 11.17
C GLU A 47 -10.77 -16.27 11.79
N ARG A 48 -11.07 -16.34 13.10
CA ARG A 48 -11.82 -15.28 13.79
C ARG A 48 -11.00 -14.02 13.97
N LEU A 49 -9.71 -14.14 14.31
CA LEU A 49 -8.80 -13.01 14.40
C LEU A 49 -8.68 -12.29 13.05
N SER A 50 -8.45 -13.03 11.97
CA SER A 50 -8.31 -12.44 10.62
C SER A 50 -9.59 -11.77 10.12
N ARG A 51 -10.77 -12.35 10.41
CA ARG A 51 -12.06 -11.70 10.13
C ARG A 51 -12.27 -10.43 10.94
N THR A 52 -11.87 -10.44 12.21
CA THR A 52 -12.00 -9.28 13.11
C THR A 52 -11.10 -8.13 12.66
N ASP A 53 -9.86 -8.42 12.25
CA ASP A 53 -8.94 -7.43 11.69
C ASP A 53 -9.47 -6.86 10.37
N SER A 54 -10.01 -7.71 9.50
CA SER A 54 -10.62 -7.28 8.23
C SER A 54 -11.84 -6.38 8.46
N TYR A 55 -12.74 -6.77 9.38
CA TYR A 55 -13.91 -5.99 9.75
C TYR A 55 -13.54 -4.62 10.36
N ASN A 56 -12.56 -4.60 11.27
CA ASN A 56 -12.08 -3.35 11.87
C ASN A 56 -11.37 -2.44 10.86
N SER A 57 -10.67 -3.01 9.87
CA SER A 57 -10.04 -2.29 8.75
C SER A 57 -11.09 -1.63 7.85
N GLU A 58 -12.12 -2.36 7.43
CA GLU A 58 -13.23 -1.82 6.64
C GLU A 58 -14.00 -0.74 7.40
N HIS A 59 -14.26 -0.96 8.69
CA HIS A 59 -15.01 -0.01 9.52
C HIS A 59 -14.23 1.29 9.78
N ARG A 60 -12.90 1.20 10.02
CA ARG A 60 -12.00 2.37 10.09
C ARG A 60 -11.94 3.11 8.76
N ASN A 61 -11.90 2.41 7.64
CA ASN A 61 -11.90 3.01 6.30
C ASN A 61 -13.23 3.67 5.92
N SER A 62 -14.35 3.26 6.51
CA SER A 62 -15.67 3.87 6.26
C SER A 62 -15.88 5.25 6.91
N LYS A 63 -15.06 5.61 7.91
CA LYS A 63 -15.14 6.89 8.65
C LYS A 63 -13.88 7.76 8.56
N ALA A 64 -12.78 7.25 8.03
CA ALA A 64 -11.57 8.04 7.85
C ALA A 64 -11.77 9.05 6.72
N PHE A 65 -11.44 10.33 6.98
CA PHE A 65 -11.26 11.31 5.92
C PHE A 65 -10.24 10.76 4.92
N VAL A 66 -10.55 10.86 3.63
CA VAL A 66 -9.68 10.38 2.56
C VAL A 66 -9.09 11.59 1.85
N GLY A 67 -7.79 11.80 2.05
CA GLY A 67 -7.03 12.79 1.32
C GLY A 67 -5.51 12.62 1.47
N PHE A 68 -4.80 13.22 0.53
CA PHE A 68 -3.36 13.32 0.55
C PHE A 68 -2.91 14.67 0.02
N SER A 69 -1.73 15.09 0.46
CA SER A 69 -1.00 16.22 -0.10
C SER A 69 0.48 15.86 -0.14
N ALA A 70 1.02 15.77 -1.34
CA ALA A 70 2.37 15.31 -1.63
C ALA A 70 3.18 16.38 -2.38
N TYR A 71 4.49 16.33 -2.23
CA TYR A 71 5.42 17.24 -2.91
C TYR A 71 6.72 16.52 -3.27
N MET A 72 7.45 17.06 -4.25
CA MET A 72 8.80 16.59 -4.59
C MET A 72 9.83 17.23 -3.65
N SER A 73 10.67 16.44 -3.01
CA SER A 73 11.80 16.95 -2.22
C SER A 73 12.92 17.46 -3.12
N GLU A 74 13.70 18.39 -2.60
CA GLU A 74 14.79 19.04 -3.35
C GLU A 74 15.89 18.04 -3.74
N GLY A 75 16.22 17.09 -2.87
CA GLY A 75 17.18 16.03 -3.18
C GLY A 75 16.69 14.98 -4.17
N PHE A 76 15.37 14.92 -4.44
CA PHE A 76 14.76 13.94 -5.34
C PHE A 76 14.53 14.50 -6.75
N VAL A 77 14.19 15.79 -6.85
CA VAL A 77 13.64 16.39 -8.07
C VAL A 77 14.58 16.29 -9.28
N ASP A 78 15.89 16.47 -9.10
CA ASP A 78 16.86 16.45 -10.21
C ASP A 78 16.97 15.06 -10.86
N GLY A 79 17.11 14.03 -10.03
CA GLY A 79 17.21 12.65 -10.49
C GLY A 79 15.92 12.20 -11.16
N HIS A 80 14.77 12.55 -10.59
CA HIS A 80 13.49 12.19 -11.16
C HIS A 80 13.21 12.92 -12.48
N SER A 81 13.41 14.23 -12.52
CA SER A 81 13.21 15.08 -13.70
C SER A 81 13.98 14.57 -14.92
N LYS A 82 15.23 14.13 -14.73
CA LYS A 82 16.09 13.67 -15.83
C LYS A 82 15.53 12.46 -16.60
N PHE A 83 14.71 11.62 -15.95
CA PHE A 83 14.21 10.37 -16.52
C PHE A 83 12.70 10.39 -16.78
N LEU A 84 12.06 11.56 -16.69
CA LEU A 84 10.63 11.74 -16.89
C LEU A 84 10.25 11.84 -18.37
N SER A 85 10.67 10.90 -19.22
CA SER A 85 10.30 10.89 -20.65
C SER A 85 8.77 10.81 -20.86
N GLN A 86 8.32 10.96 -22.12
CA GLN A 86 6.89 10.95 -22.43
C GLN A 86 6.17 9.72 -21.84
N GLY A 87 5.05 9.94 -21.16
CA GLY A 87 4.20 8.91 -20.56
C GLY A 87 4.68 8.38 -19.20
N LYS A 88 5.86 8.78 -18.72
CA LYS A 88 6.37 8.40 -17.39
C LYS A 88 5.61 9.12 -16.28
N SER A 89 5.33 8.38 -15.20
CA SER A 89 4.61 8.91 -14.04
C SER A 89 5.50 9.82 -13.20
N LEU A 90 4.91 10.91 -12.73
CA LEU A 90 5.52 11.80 -11.76
C LEU A 90 5.36 11.22 -10.36
N ILE A 91 6.45 11.19 -9.61
CA ILE A 91 6.53 10.69 -8.25
C ILE A 91 6.77 11.89 -7.34
N PHE A 92 5.89 12.07 -6.35
CA PHE A 92 6.07 13.02 -5.26
C PHE A 92 6.46 12.20 -4.04
N ASP A 93 7.73 12.30 -3.65
CA ASP A 93 8.39 11.39 -2.70
C ASP A 93 8.10 11.71 -1.23
N GLN A 94 7.55 12.90 -0.95
CA GLN A 94 7.16 13.32 0.39
C GLN A 94 5.67 13.64 0.48
N THR A 95 5.12 13.53 1.70
CA THR A 95 3.72 13.88 1.97
C THR A 95 3.61 14.75 3.22
N GLU A 96 2.87 15.85 3.11
CA GLU A 96 2.38 16.62 4.26
C GLU A 96 1.22 15.89 4.95
N THR A 97 0.41 15.19 4.16
CA THR A 97 -0.74 14.42 4.64
C THR A 97 -0.96 13.24 3.74
N ASN A 98 -1.28 12.08 4.33
CA ASN A 98 -1.63 10.87 3.60
C ASN A 98 -2.52 9.97 4.48
N THR A 99 -3.80 10.32 4.59
CA THR A 99 -4.74 9.58 5.43
C THR A 99 -4.98 8.20 4.86
N ALA A 100 -5.02 7.17 5.72
CA ALA A 100 -5.24 5.78 5.31
C ALA A 100 -4.22 5.23 4.29
N GLY A 101 -3.07 5.88 4.10
CA GLY A 101 -2.01 5.42 3.19
C GLY A 101 -2.46 5.30 1.73
N VAL A 102 -3.39 6.16 1.31
CA VAL A 102 -4.01 6.11 -0.02
C VAL A 102 -3.08 6.54 -1.15
N TYR A 103 -2.03 7.30 -0.85
CA TYR A 103 -1.00 7.70 -1.80
C TYR A 103 0.31 6.96 -1.54
N ASN A 104 0.96 6.46 -2.59
CA ASN A 104 2.23 5.75 -2.50
C ASN A 104 3.38 6.60 -3.06
N THR A 105 4.22 7.11 -2.16
CA THR A 105 5.37 7.99 -2.44
C THR A 105 6.46 7.34 -3.30
N ASN A 106 6.50 6.02 -3.42
CA ASN A 106 7.46 5.34 -4.30
C ASN A 106 6.97 5.24 -5.75
N THR A 107 5.67 5.45 -5.98
CA THR A 107 5.04 5.21 -7.30
C THR A 107 4.33 6.42 -7.88
N GLY A 108 4.03 7.43 -7.05
CA GLY A 108 3.22 8.57 -7.49
C GLY A 108 1.72 8.29 -7.59
N ILE A 109 1.27 7.13 -7.11
CA ILE A 109 -0.09 6.64 -7.33
C ILE A 109 -0.94 6.83 -6.08
N PHE A 110 -2.06 7.53 -6.25
CA PHE A 110 -3.20 7.47 -5.35
C PHE A 110 -4.11 6.29 -5.71
N LYS A 111 -4.57 5.54 -4.71
CA LYS A 111 -5.56 4.47 -4.85
C LYS A 111 -6.81 4.80 -4.04
N ALA A 112 -7.95 4.91 -4.72
CA ALA A 112 -9.21 5.25 -4.09
C ALA A 112 -9.66 4.10 -3.16
N PRO A 113 -9.86 4.34 -1.85
CA PRO A 113 -10.30 3.29 -0.92
C PRO A 113 -11.77 2.90 -1.11
N SER A 114 -12.58 3.79 -1.69
CA SER A 114 -13.99 3.55 -2.01
C SER A 114 -14.40 4.35 -3.24
N SER A 115 -15.52 3.99 -3.85
CA SER A 115 -16.06 4.79 -4.95
C SER A 115 -16.58 6.13 -4.47
N GLY A 116 -16.46 7.17 -5.28
CA GLY A 116 -17.03 8.48 -4.98
C GLY A 116 -16.49 9.59 -5.87
N MET A 117 -16.92 10.81 -5.59
CA MET A 117 -16.36 12.02 -6.20
C MET A 117 -15.07 12.40 -5.48
N TYR A 118 -14.03 12.69 -6.25
CA TYR A 118 -12.74 13.13 -5.74
C TYR A 118 -12.34 14.45 -6.41
N ALA A 119 -11.67 15.31 -5.65
CA ALA A 119 -10.98 16.48 -6.18
C ALA A 119 -9.48 16.22 -6.18
N PHE A 120 -8.81 16.65 -7.24
CA PHE A 120 -7.36 16.57 -7.41
C PHE A 120 -6.84 17.93 -7.87
N THR A 121 -5.72 18.35 -7.29
CA THR A 121 -4.99 19.56 -7.66
C THR A 121 -3.51 19.27 -7.72
N TRP A 122 -2.81 19.87 -8.67
CA TRP A 122 -1.36 19.74 -8.74
C TRP A 122 -0.74 21.01 -9.30
N THR A 123 0.41 21.38 -8.74
CA THR A 123 1.23 22.47 -9.22
C THR A 123 2.53 21.91 -9.74
N LEU A 124 2.85 22.21 -10.98
CA LEU A 124 4.13 21.90 -11.61
C LEU A 124 4.90 23.21 -11.77
N CYS A 125 6.13 23.24 -11.28
CA CYS A 125 7.06 24.33 -11.51
C CYS A 125 8.27 23.82 -12.29
N VAL A 126 8.84 24.66 -13.14
CA VAL A 126 10.02 24.38 -13.96
C VAL A 126 11.01 25.53 -13.83
N ASP A 127 12.30 25.23 -13.95
CA ASP A 127 13.38 26.21 -13.87
C ASP A 127 14.38 25.98 -15.00
N SER A 128 14.57 27.01 -15.81
CA SER A 128 15.54 27.04 -16.91
C SER A 128 16.99 26.99 -16.39
N ARG A 129 17.27 27.54 -15.20
CA ARG A 129 18.62 27.66 -14.60
C ARG A 129 19.20 26.35 -14.09
N ILE A 130 18.33 25.38 -13.79
CA ILE A 130 18.78 24.06 -13.35
C ILE A 130 19.32 23.28 -14.56
N ASN A 131 19.25 23.80 -15.78
CA ASN A 131 19.76 23.17 -16.99
C ASN A 131 20.95 23.99 -17.51
N ASP A 132 21.76 23.41 -18.38
CA ASP A 132 22.96 24.04 -18.96
C ASP A 132 22.60 25.20 -19.94
N GLY A 133 21.80 26.18 -19.52
CA GLY A 133 21.44 27.39 -20.26
C GLY A 133 20.20 27.32 -21.18
N GLY A 134 19.37 26.28 -21.06
CA GLY A 134 18.17 26.07 -21.89
C GLY A 134 16.85 26.52 -21.26
N ILE A 135 15.74 26.38 -21.99
CA ILE A 135 14.36 26.65 -21.54
C ILE A 135 13.87 25.51 -20.64
N GLY A 136 13.06 25.81 -19.63
CA GLY A 136 12.35 24.82 -18.82
C GLY A 136 10.92 24.63 -19.33
N GLU A 137 10.58 23.44 -19.81
CA GLU A 137 9.29 23.14 -20.40
C GLU A 137 8.83 21.75 -19.96
N PHE A 138 7.74 21.66 -19.19
CA PHE A 138 7.11 20.39 -18.85
C PHE A 138 5.59 20.47 -19.00
N GLY A 139 5.03 19.37 -19.47
CA GLY A 139 3.60 19.16 -19.51
C GLY A 139 3.22 17.98 -18.63
N THR A 140 2.07 18.05 -17.97
CA THR A 140 1.55 16.90 -17.23
C THR A 140 0.08 16.67 -17.54
N GLU A 141 -0.35 15.43 -17.38
CA GLU A 141 -1.77 15.10 -17.36
C GLU A 141 -2.13 14.19 -16.18
N LEU A 142 -3.32 14.45 -15.62
CA LEU A 142 -3.94 13.59 -14.62
C LEU A 142 -4.57 12.39 -15.32
N VAL A 143 -4.17 11.19 -14.89
CA VAL A 143 -4.69 9.92 -15.37
C VAL A 143 -5.53 9.29 -14.26
N VAL A 144 -6.79 8.98 -14.58
CA VAL A 144 -7.72 8.29 -13.69
C VAL A 144 -8.17 7.00 -14.35
N ASP A 145 -7.87 5.86 -13.73
CA ASP A 145 -8.14 4.51 -14.26
C ASP A 145 -7.67 4.35 -15.72
N GLY A 146 -6.45 4.83 -16.00
CA GLY A 146 -5.83 4.79 -17.33
C GLY A 146 -6.34 5.83 -18.34
N LYS A 147 -7.29 6.69 -17.97
CA LYS A 147 -7.84 7.74 -18.84
C LYS A 147 -7.37 9.14 -18.40
N ALA A 148 -6.74 9.87 -19.31
CA ALA A 148 -6.38 11.27 -19.10
C ALA A 148 -7.63 12.17 -18.95
N CYS A 149 -7.63 13.12 -18.01
CA CYS A 149 -8.78 14.01 -17.78
C CYS A 149 -8.48 15.42 -17.27
N GLY A 150 -7.21 15.82 -17.22
CA GLY A 150 -6.80 17.20 -16.99
C GLY A 150 -5.35 17.33 -17.43
N LYS A 151 -4.98 18.47 -18.00
CA LYS A 151 -3.62 18.71 -18.51
C LYS A 151 -3.14 20.09 -18.08
N LEU A 152 -1.84 20.23 -17.90
CA LEU A 152 -1.19 21.52 -17.76
C LEU A 152 0.14 21.54 -18.49
N HIS A 153 0.65 22.74 -18.66
CA HIS A 153 1.89 23.05 -19.33
C HIS A 153 2.54 24.21 -18.59
N ALA A 154 3.83 24.08 -18.26
CA ALA A 154 4.63 25.14 -17.70
C ALA A 154 5.86 25.32 -18.60
N ASP A 155 6.10 26.56 -19.03
CA ASP A 155 7.19 26.95 -19.92
C ASP A 155 7.79 28.24 -19.40
N THR A 156 9.12 28.25 -19.23
CA THR A 156 9.86 29.43 -18.80
C THR A 156 9.99 30.45 -19.93
N GLU A 157 9.83 30.07 -21.20
CA GLU A 157 9.98 30.85 -22.44
C GLU A 157 11.39 31.45 -22.67
N HIS A 158 12.12 31.74 -21.60
CA HIS A 158 13.43 32.37 -21.58
C HIS A 158 14.38 31.60 -20.67
N ALA A 159 15.68 31.76 -20.94
CA ALA A 159 16.72 31.33 -20.02
C ALA A 159 16.74 32.23 -18.78
N ALA A 160 17.18 31.66 -17.66
CA ALA A 160 17.24 32.32 -16.36
C ALA A 160 15.88 32.67 -15.70
N ASP A 161 14.78 32.11 -16.20
CA ASP A 161 13.43 32.28 -15.66
C ASP A 161 12.87 30.98 -15.03
N ASP A 162 11.81 31.13 -14.22
CA ASP A 162 10.98 30.04 -13.70
C ASP A 162 9.50 30.22 -14.06
N ALA A 163 8.79 29.10 -14.16
CA ALA A 163 7.36 29.12 -14.47
C ALA A 163 6.63 28.01 -13.72
N CYS A 164 5.39 28.28 -13.33
CA CYS A 164 4.53 27.29 -12.70
C CYS A 164 3.15 27.27 -13.33
N SER A 165 2.53 26.10 -13.38
CA SER A 165 1.12 25.94 -13.73
C SER A 165 0.42 25.05 -12.71
N THR A 166 -0.83 25.38 -12.39
CA THR A 166 -1.68 24.60 -11.47
C THR A 166 -2.90 24.05 -12.21
N GLY A 167 -3.14 22.76 -12.07
CA GLY A 167 -4.31 22.07 -12.60
C GLY A 167 -5.28 21.67 -11.50
N PHE A 168 -6.57 21.58 -11.84
CA PHE A 168 -7.62 21.13 -10.92
C PHE A 168 -8.63 20.26 -11.65
N VAL A 169 -9.00 19.12 -11.07
CA VAL A 169 -9.99 18.19 -11.63
C VAL A 169 -10.89 17.65 -10.52
N ILE A 170 -12.20 17.66 -10.76
CA ILE A 170 -13.16 16.88 -9.97
C ILE A 170 -13.62 15.69 -10.82
N LYS A 171 -13.52 14.47 -10.28
CA LYS A 171 -13.86 13.25 -11.03
C LYS A 171 -14.39 12.16 -10.13
N TYR A 172 -15.35 11.39 -10.64
CA TYR A 172 -15.75 10.14 -10.03
C TYR A 172 -14.66 9.08 -10.21
N VAL A 173 -14.22 8.46 -9.12
CA VAL A 173 -13.24 7.39 -9.10
C VAL A 173 -13.87 6.15 -8.48
N ARG A 174 -13.64 4.98 -9.07
CA ARG A 174 -14.14 3.71 -8.54
C ARG A 174 -13.28 3.27 -7.35
N GLY A 175 -13.87 2.57 -6.38
CA GLY A 175 -13.11 1.91 -5.32
C GLY A 175 -12.05 0.98 -5.90
N GLY A 176 -10.83 1.09 -5.41
CA GLY A 176 -9.64 0.43 -5.94
C GLY A 176 -9.01 1.08 -7.17
N GLY A 177 -9.67 2.09 -7.76
CA GLY A 177 -9.19 2.84 -8.92
C GLY A 177 -7.93 3.66 -8.62
N THR A 178 -7.16 3.95 -9.65
CA THR A 178 -5.84 4.59 -9.53
C THR A 178 -5.84 5.97 -10.17
N VAL A 179 -5.15 6.90 -9.50
CA VAL A 179 -4.95 8.27 -9.97
C VAL A 179 -3.49 8.65 -9.84
N TYR A 180 -2.91 9.19 -10.90
CA TYR A 180 -1.51 9.63 -10.92
C TYR A 180 -1.30 10.67 -12.01
N LEU A 181 -0.17 11.37 -11.95
CA LEU A 181 0.27 12.31 -12.97
C LEU A 181 1.31 11.65 -13.85
N ARG A 182 1.31 11.99 -15.14
CA ARG A 182 2.39 11.59 -16.07
C ARG A 182 2.78 12.73 -16.98
N ASN A 183 4.01 12.68 -17.46
CA ASN A 183 4.51 13.61 -18.46
C ASN A 183 3.85 13.35 -19.83
N ILE A 184 3.55 14.40 -20.60
CA ILE A 184 2.79 14.30 -21.87
C ILE A 184 3.64 14.34 -23.14
N TYR A 185 4.89 14.82 -23.09
CA TYR A 185 5.81 14.90 -24.23
C TYR A 185 7.26 14.99 -23.75
N GLU A 186 8.25 14.86 -24.63
CA GLU A 186 9.65 15.03 -24.24
C GLU A 186 9.91 16.46 -23.73
N HIS A 187 10.28 16.57 -22.46
CA HIS A 187 10.40 17.85 -21.76
C HIS A 187 11.75 18.51 -22.03
N GLN A 188 11.79 19.82 -21.81
CA GLN A 188 13.04 20.57 -21.73
C GLN A 188 13.28 20.99 -20.30
N GLY A 189 14.54 20.90 -19.91
CA GLY A 189 14.96 21.31 -18.59
C GLY A 189 14.53 20.39 -17.44
N ARG A 190 14.32 20.98 -16.25
CA ARG A 190 14.09 20.26 -14.97
C ARG A 190 12.91 20.85 -14.21
N ILE A 191 12.24 19.98 -13.45
CA ILE A 191 11.20 20.39 -12.50
C ILE A 191 11.87 21.18 -11.37
N LEU A 192 11.22 22.26 -10.95
CA LEU A 192 11.61 23.07 -9.82
C LEU A 192 10.84 22.65 -8.57
N SER A 193 11.58 22.26 -7.53
CA SER A 193 11.04 22.07 -6.18
C SER A 193 12.15 22.28 -5.17
N LYS A 194 12.18 23.44 -4.52
CA LYS A 194 13.23 23.87 -3.58
C LYS A 194 12.59 24.45 -2.33
N GLU A 195 13.13 24.09 -1.17
CA GLU A 195 12.51 24.43 0.12
C GLU A 195 12.36 25.94 0.35
N ASN A 196 13.32 26.72 -0.12
CA ASN A 196 13.37 28.17 0.04
C ASN A 196 12.75 28.97 -1.12
N GLN A 197 12.10 28.33 -2.09
CA GLN A 197 11.59 28.99 -3.30
C GLN A 197 10.16 28.55 -3.64
N THR A 198 9.97 27.29 -4.03
CA THR A 198 8.66 26.77 -4.46
C THR A 198 8.61 25.24 -4.36
N ARG A 199 7.41 24.67 -4.30
CA ARG A 199 7.20 23.21 -4.31
C ARG A 199 6.35 22.81 -5.51
N THR A 200 6.80 21.77 -6.20
CA THR A 200 5.95 21.01 -7.12
C THR A 200 5.13 20.01 -6.30
N THR A 201 3.80 20.08 -6.42
CA THR A 201 2.84 19.42 -5.50
C THR A 201 1.76 18.63 -6.23
N PHE A 202 1.22 17.63 -5.53
CA PHE A 202 0.03 16.88 -5.95
C PHE A 202 -0.81 16.53 -4.72
N SER A 203 -2.06 16.93 -4.74
CA SER A 203 -2.99 16.71 -3.64
C SER A 203 -4.33 16.22 -4.17
N GLY A 204 -5.06 15.48 -3.34
CA GLY A 204 -6.42 15.07 -3.67
C GLY A 204 -7.18 14.54 -2.47
N TRP A 205 -8.50 14.62 -2.52
CA TRP A 205 -9.38 14.19 -1.44
C TRP A 205 -10.74 13.74 -1.96
N LYS A 206 -11.42 12.91 -1.17
CA LYS A 206 -12.80 12.50 -1.44
C LYS A 206 -13.75 13.63 -1.07
N LEU A 207 -14.69 13.96 -1.96
CA LEU A 207 -15.78 14.88 -1.71
C LEU A 207 -16.94 14.08 -1.09
N ASN A 208 -17.09 14.21 0.25
CA ASN A 208 -18.12 13.63 1.12
C ASN A 208 -18.42 12.13 0.91
#